data_AF-A0A134BF78-F1
#
_entry.id   AF-A0A134BF78-F1
#
_cell.length_a   1.000
_cell.length_b   1.000
_cell.length_c   1.000
_cell.angle_alpha   90.00
_cell.angle_beta   90.00
_cell.angle_gamma   90.00
#
_symmetry.space_group_name_H-M   'P 1'
#
loop_
_entity.id
_entity.type
_entity.pdbx_description
1 polymer ?
#
loop_
_entity_poly.entity_id
_entity_poly.type
_entity_poly.pdbx_seq_one_letter_code
_entity_poly.pdbx_strand_id
1 'polypeptide(L)'
;MPMETIVAIYRRRWQIESLFKQIKQDFPLRNFYGESANAIKIQVWVTLIANLLLSLLQSSLQRRWSFSGLATMVRIVLMEYLNLNNFFNMPDADMKLMLEAAAESPPGVTENE
;
A
#
# COMPACT_ATOMS: atom_id res chain seq x y z
N MET A 1 26.91 29.76 0.74
CA MET A 1 25.97 28.68 0.38
C MET A 1 25.03 29.22 -0.71
N PRO A 2 24.89 28.54 -1.86
CA PRO A 2 23.98 28.97 -2.93
C PRO A 2 22.52 29.00 -2.45
N MET A 3 21.70 29.92 -2.98
CA MET A 3 20.28 30.03 -2.61
C MET A 3 19.50 28.74 -2.87
N GLU A 4 19.79 28.05 -3.96
CA GLU A 4 19.18 26.78 -4.32
C GLU A 4 19.39 25.70 -3.25
N THR A 5 20.57 25.68 -2.63
CA THR A 5 20.89 24.74 -1.54
C THR A 5 20.02 25.00 -0.32
N ILE A 6 19.82 26.27 0.04
CA ILE A 6 18.96 26.67 1.17
C ILE A 6 17.53 26.20 0.89
N VAL A 7 16.98 26.52 -0.29
CA VAL A 7 15.62 26.09 -0.69
C VAL A 7 15.46 24.57 -0.66
N ALA A 8 16.46 23.84 -1.12
CA ALA A 8 16.44 22.37 -1.13
C ALA A 8 16.47 21.78 0.29
N ILE A 9 17.21 22.39 1.24
CA ILE A 9 17.22 21.97 2.65
C ILE A 9 15.83 22.17 3.27
N TYR A 10 15.19 23.32 3.05
CA TYR A 10 13.85 23.59 3.57
C TYR A 10 12.80 22.62 3.00
N ARG A 11 12.86 22.27 1.71
CA ARG A 11 11.98 21.23 1.14
C ARG A 11 12.18 19.88 1.80
N ARG A 12 13.43 19.43 2.00
CA ARG A 12 13.73 18.15 2.66
C ARG A 12 13.20 18.10 4.08
N ARG A 13 13.32 19.20 4.83
CA ARG A 13 12.76 19.30 6.18
C ARG A 13 11.23 19.10 6.17
N TRP A 14 10.51 19.75 5.26
CA TRP A 14 9.06 19.55 5.14
C TRP A 14 8.67 18.13 4.73
N GLN A 15 9.47 17.46 3.90
CA GLN A 15 9.22 16.05 3.57
C GLN A 15 9.28 15.16 4.82
N ILE A 16 10.22 15.41 5.73
CA ILE A 16 10.32 14.69 7.02
C ILE A 16 9.07 14.97 7.88
N GLU A 17 8.63 16.22 7.98
CA GLU A 17 7.43 16.59 8.75
C GLU A 17 6.17 15.92 8.16
N SER A 18 6.05 15.87 6.84
CA SER A 18 4.95 15.17 6.15
C SER A 18 4.97 13.67 6.42
N LEU A 19 6.15 13.03 6.37
CA LEU A 19 6.30 11.60 6.69
C LEU A 19 5.82 11.30 8.11
N PHE A 20 6.27 12.08 9.11
CA PHE A 20 5.82 11.89 10.50
C PHE A 20 4.33 12.15 10.68
N LYS A 21 3.74 13.05 9.89
CA LYS A 21 2.30 13.28 9.90
C LYS A 21 1.55 12.05 9.38
N GLN A 22 1.96 11.49 8.25
CA GLN A 22 1.35 10.26 7.67
C GLN A 22 1.45 9.08 8.66
N ILE A 23 2.65 8.85 9.20
CA ILE A 23 2.89 7.78 10.18
C ILE A 23 1.96 7.89 11.39
N LYS A 24 1.74 9.10 11.92
CA LYS A 24 0.88 9.31 13.10
C LYS A 24 -0.62 9.27 12.79
N GLN A 25 -1.03 9.57 11.55
CA GLN A 25 -2.44 9.65 11.17
C GLN A 25 -2.99 8.33 10.65
N ASP A 26 -2.25 7.64 9.78
CA ASP A 26 -2.75 6.47 9.06
C ASP A 26 -2.50 5.14 9.80
N PHE A 27 -1.61 5.15 10.80
CA PHE A 27 -1.23 3.97 11.56
C PHE A 27 -1.59 4.11 13.05
N PRO A 28 -1.99 3.01 13.71
CA PRO A 28 -2.34 3.00 15.13
C PRO A 28 -1.09 3.03 16.01
N LEU A 29 -0.30 4.10 15.95
CA LEU A 29 0.83 4.33 16.85
C LEU A 29 0.44 5.05 18.15
N ARG A 30 -0.84 5.39 18.29
CA ARG A 30 -1.38 6.04 19.50
C ARG A 30 -1.66 5.05 20.63
N ASN A 31 -1.94 3.79 20.27
CA ASN A 31 -2.21 2.69 21.19
C ASN A 31 -1.23 1.56 20.88
N PHE A 32 -0.33 1.26 21.83
CA PHE A 32 0.63 0.17 21.67
C PHE A 32 -0.01 -1.15 22.10
N TYR A 33 0.28 -2.23 21.38
CA TYR A 33 -0.24 -3.58 21.70
C TYR A 33 0.45 -4.21 22.93
N GLY A 34 1.51 -3.60 23.44
CA GLY A 34 2.20 -4.03 24.64
C GLY A 34 3.06 -2.93 25.25
N GLU A 35 3.31 -3.03 26.55
CA GLU A 35 4.05 -2.03 27.32
C GLU A 35 5.57 -2.25 27.30
N SER A 36 6.04 -3.41 26.80
CA SER A 36 7.47 -3.68 26.73
C SER A 36 8.15 -2.81 25.66
N ALA A 37 9.36 -2.36 25.95
CA ALA A 37 10.16 -1.57 25.00
C ALA A 37 10.36 -2.29 23.66
N ASN A 38 10.44 -3.62 23.66
CA ASN A 38 10.58 -4.41 22.44
C ASN A 38 9.28 -4.44 21.62
N ALA A 39 8.12 -4.56 22.26
CA ALA A 39 6.82 -4.50 21.58
C ALA A 39 6.64 -3.15 20.87
N ILE A 40 6.98 -2.05 21.55
CA ILE A 40 6.94 -0.69 20.98
C ILE A 40 7.89 -0.59 19.78
N LYS A 41 9.15 -1.06 19.90
CA LYS A 41 10.12 -1.04 18.80
C LYS A 41 9.61 -1.81 17.58
N ILE A 42 9.07 -3.01 17.79
CA ILE A 42 8.51 -3.83 16.71
C ILE A 42 7.36 -3.09 16.02
N GLN A 43 6.43 -2.51 16.78
CA GLN A 43 5.29 -1.77 16.22
C GLN A 43 5.74 -0.57 15.37
N VAL A 44 6.78 0.14 15.81
CA VAL A 44 7.39 1.24 15.02
C VAL A 44 8.02 0.70 13.75
N TRP A 45 8.82 -0.37 13.81
CA TRP A 45 9.46 -0.96 12.64
C TRP A 45 8.44 -1.47 11.61
N VAL A 46 7.41 -2.18 12.06
CA VAL A 46 6.33 -2.65 11.19
C VAL A 46 5.60 -1.48 10.53
N THR A 47 5.34 -0.40 11.28
CA THR A 47 4.71 0.81 10.74
C THR A 47 5.57 1.45 9.64
N LEU A 48 6.89 1.54 9.85
CA LEU A 48 7.82 2.09 8.86
C LEU A 48 7.87 1.23 7.59
N ILE A 49 7.90 -0.10 7.74
CA ILE A 49 7.87 -1.04 6.61
C ILE A 49 6.56 -0.88 5.82
N ALA A 50 5.42 -0.87 6.50
CA ALA A 50 4.12 -0.71 5.85
C ALA A 50 4.01 0.64 5.12
N ASN A 51 4.49 1.74 5.72
CA ASN A 51 4.53 3.05 5.08
C ASN A 51 5.39 3.05 3.80
N LEU A 52 6.56 2.40 3.84
CA LEU A 52 7.43 2.26 2.68
C LEU A 52 6.73 1.47 1.55
N LEU A 53 6.13 0.33 1.88
CA LEU A 53 5.42 -0.50 0.89
C LEU A 53 4.24 0.26 0.26
N LEU A 54 3.45 0.98 1.06
CA LEU A 54 2.36 1.82 0.55
C LEU A 54 2.88 2.96 -0.34
N SER A 55 4.02 3.56 0.01
CA SER A 55 4.64 4.62 -0.80
C SER A 55 5.16 4.08 -2.14
N LEU A 56 5.76 2.89 -2.14
CA LEU A 56 6.19 2.20 -3.35
C LEU A 56 4.99 1.86 -4.24
N LEU A 57 3.93 1.30 -3.66
CA LEU A 57 2.69 1.04 -4.37
C LEU A 57 2.11 2.33 -4.97
N GLN A 58 2.00 3.41 -4.18
CA GLN A 58 1.49 4.69 -4.67
C GLN A 58 2.33 5.23 -5.85
N SER A 59 3.65 4.99 -5.84
CA SER A 59 4.54 5.42 -6.91
C SER A 59 4.44 4.58 -8.19
N SER A 60 4.01 3.32 -8.10
CA SER A 60 3.82 2.45 -9.26
C SER A 60 2.45 2.62 -9.93
N LEU A 61 1.47 3.20 -9.23
CA LEU A 61 0.13 3.45 -9.76
C LEU A 61 0.12 4.62 -10.75
N GLN A 62 -0.64 4.47 -11.84
CA GLN A 62 -0.80 5.53 -12.84
C GLN A 62 -1.78 6.62 -12.36
N ARG A 63 -2.78 6.22 -11.56
CA ARG A 63 -3.76 7.14 -10.99
C ARG A 63 -3.24 7.77 -9.71
N ARG A 64 -3.47 9.07 -9.54
CA ARG A 64 -3.17 9.77 -8.28
C ARG A 64 -4.17 9.37 -7.20
N TRP A 65 -3.73 8.51 -6.29
CA TRP A 65 -4.45 8.19 -5.05
C TRP A 65 -3.95 9.07 -3.90
N SER A 66 -4.84 9.44 -2.97
CA SER A 66 -4.40 9.96 -1.68
C SER A 66 -3.79 8.82 -0.86
N PHE A 67 -2.77 9.13 -0.05
CA PHE A 67 -2.07 8.10 0.74
C PHE A 67 -3.03 7.39 1.72
N SER A 68 -3.85 8.16 2.44
CA SER A 68 -4.82 7.62 3.40
C SER A 68 -5.90 6.76 2.72
N GLY A 69 -6.36 7.17 1.53
CA GLY A 69 -7.30 6.38 0.73
C GLY A 69 -6.70 5.07 0.26
N LEU A 70 -5.45 5.10 -0.23
CA LEU A 70 -4.72 3.90 -0.62
C LEU A 70 -4.50 2.96 0.58
N ALA A 71 -4.06 3.50 1.71
CA ALA A 71 -3.84 2.74 2.94
C ALA A 71 -5.14 2.06 3.43
N THR A 72 -6.28 2.76 3.32
CA THR A 72 -7.59 2.22 3.69
C THR A 72 -8.02 1.09 2.76
N MET A 73 -7.85 1.26 1.45
CA MET A 73 -8.19 0.22 0.49
C MET A 73 -7.31 -1.01 0.65
N VAL A 74 -5.99 -0.83 0.76
CA VAL A 74 -5.06 -1.93 1.04
C VAL A 74 -5.43 -2.66 2.33
N ARG A 75 -5.85 -1.94 3.38
CA ARG A 75 -6.32 -2.56 4.63
C ARG A 75 -7.57 -3.42 4.41
N ILE A 76 -8.52 -2.97 3.57
CA ILE A 76 -9.76 -3.72 3.27
C ILE A 76 -9.43 -4.98 2.46
N VAL A 77 -8.59 -4.86 1.43
CA VAL A 77 -8.29 -5.96 0.51
C VAL A 77 -7.12 -6.84 0.95
N LEU A 78 -6.53 -6.60 2.12
CA LEU A 78 -5.29 -7.26 2.57
C LEU A 78 -5.40 -8.78 2.63
N MET A 79 -6.60 -9.29 2.91
CA MET A 79 -6.87 -10.73 3.03
C MET A 79 -7.29 -11.36 1.70
N GLU A 80 -7.46 -10.57 0.64
CA GLU A 80 -7.90 -11.03 -0.67
C GLU A 80 -6.70 -11.34 -1.58
N TYR A 81 -6.82 -12.37 -2.41
CA TYR A 81 -5.80 -12.69 -3.42
C TYR A 81 -6.01 -11.85 -4.67
N LEU A 82 -5.53 -10.59 -4.64
CA LEU A 82 -5.72 -9.63 -5.73
C LEU A 82 -4.39 -9.11 -6.28
N ASN A 83 -4.37 -8.83 -7.57
CA ASN A 83 -3.29 -8.05 -8.16
C ASN A 83 -3.55 -6.56 -7.89
N LEU A 84 -2.87 -5.99 -6.89
CA LEU A 84 -3.08 -4.60 -6.48
C LEU A 84 -2.88 -3.61 -7.64
N ASN A 85 -1.93 -3.87 -8.55
CA ASN A 85 -1.69 -2.97 -9.67
C ASN A 85 -2.87 -2.95 -10.65
N ASN A 86 -3.46 -4.12 -10.95
CA ASN A 86 -4.66 -4.18 -11.78
C ASN A 86 -5.85 -3.55 -11.06
N PHE A 87 -6.09 -3.94 -9.80
CA PHE A 87 -7.22 -3.46 -9.01
C PHE A 87 -7.25 -1.92 -8.87
N PHE A 88 -6.11 -1.30 -8.53
CA PHE A 88 -6.05 0.15 -8.30
C PHE A 88 -6.04 1.00 -9.58
N ASN A 89 -5.64 0.43 -10.73
CA ASN A 89 -5.66 1.13 -12.01
C ASN A 89 -6.98 0.87 -12.79
N MET A 90 -7.53 -0.34 -12.70
CA MET A 90 -8.73 -0.80 -13.40
C MET A 90 -9.59 -1.69 -12.46
N PRO A 91 -10.52 -1.11 -11.68
CA PRO A 91 -11.28 -1.87 -10.67
C PRO A 91 -12.13 -3.00 -11.26
N ASP A 92 -12.55 -2.89 -12.51
CA ASP A 92 -13.38 -3.90 -13.18
C ASP A 92 -12.56 -4.99 -13.90
N ALA A 93 -11.24 -4.83 -14.01
CA ALA A 93 -10.41 -5.73 -14.83
C ALA A 93 -10.32 -7.13 -14.25
N ASP A 94 -10.12 -7.27 -12.94
CA ASP A 94 -10.06 -8.57 -12.28
C ASP A 94 -11.41 -9.31 -12.37
N MET A 95 -12.54 -8.59 -12.21
CA MET A 95 -13.88 -9.17 -12.39
C MET A 95 -14.08 -9.69 -13.83
N LYS A 96 -13.65 -8.92 -14.84
CA LYS A 96 -13.71 -9.36 -16.24
C LYS A 96 -12.85 -10.60 -16.49
N LEU A 97 -11.64 -10.64 -15.94
CA LEU A 97 -10.74 -11.77 -16.08
C LEU A 97 -11.30 -13.05 -15.41
N MET A 98 -11.94 -12.90 -14.24
CA MET A 98 -12.62 -14.02 -13.58
C MET A 98 -13.85 -14.50 -14.37
N LEU A 99 -14.63 -13.59 -14.95
CA LEU A 99 -15.77 -13.94 -15.80
C LEU A 99 -15.32 -14.66 -17.09
N GLU A 100 -14.22 -14.23 -17.69
CA GLU A 100 -13.63 -14.86 -18.87
C GLU A 100 -13.09 -16.26 -18.54
N ALA A 101 -12.37 -16.43 -17.42
CA ALA A 101 -11.91 -17.73 -16.96
C ALA A 101 -13.05 -18.70 -16.59
N ALA A 102 -14.17 -18.17 -16.05
CA ALA A 102 -15.36 -18.97 -15.78
C ALA A 102 -16.17 -19.30 -17.06
N ALA A 103 -16.01 -18.51 -18.11
CA ALA A 103 -16.63 -18.74 -19.42
C ALA A 103 -15.82 -19.75 -20.27
N GLU A 104 -14.54 -19.98 -19.97
CA GLU A 104 -13.80 -21.10 -20.53
C GLU A 104 -14.43 -22.42 -20.10
N SER A 105 -14.67 -23.30 -21.07
CA SER A 105 -15.27 -24.61 -20.81
C SER A 105 -14.35 -25.43 -19.90
N PRO A 106 -14.88 -26.23 -18.95
CA PRO A 106 -14.07 -27.10 -18.10
C PRO A 106 -13.10 -27.92 -18.97
N PRO A 107 -11.84 -28.13 -18.55
CA PRO A 107 -10.93 -28.98 -19.30
C PRO A 107 -11.63 -30.31 -19.53
N GLY A 108 -11.79 -30.66 -20.81
CA GLY A 108 -12.47 -31.89 -21.19
C GLY A 108 -11.80 -33.04 -20.46
N VAL A 109 -12.61 -33.85 -19.76
CA VAL A 109 -12.15 -35.11 -19.20
C VAL A 109 -11.65 -35.91 -20.39
N THR A 110 -10.33 -36.00 -20.57
CA THR A 110 -9.75 -37.01 -21.44
C THR A 110 -10.04 -38.32 -20.73
N GLU A 111 -11.17 -38.94 -21.06
CA GLU A 111 -11.40 -40.36 -20.82
C GLU A 111 -10.21 -41.08 -21.46
N ASN A 112 -9.28 -41.49 -20.60
CA ASN A 112 -8.22 -42.39 -20.99
C ASN A 112 -8.89 -43.76 -21.17
N GLU A 113 -9.14 -44.12 -22.43
CA GLU A 113 -9.41 -45.50 -22.87
C GLU A 113 -8.20 -46.43 -22.61
#